data_AF-A0A8S1UVW1-F1
#
_entry.id   AF-A0A8S1UVW1-F1
#
_cell.length_a   1.000
_cell.length_b   1.000
_cell.length_c   1.000
_cell.angle_alpha   90.00
_cell.angle_beta   90.00
_cell.angle_gamma   90.00
#
_symmetry.space_group_name_H-M   'P 1'
#
loop_
_entity.id
_entity.type
_entity.pdbx_description
1 polymer ?
#
loop_
_entity_poly.entity_id
_entity_poly.type
_entity_poly.pdbx_seq_one_letter_code
_entity_poly.pdbx_strand_id
1 'polypeptide(L)'
;MGSDLESTLKQMRQTEFGKSFLEKIQMNDPVEKIIRDIANFYNSVDRRLEEGVQQFKQAQEKCNQEIKELKTNDEELNRKLRDIQITRARKQPRYDLIIHRFHQKNKMRQELDHQETRYIELREAEQSFFNYNQDQLDKAMVVIVEIRNKFIAYLSQRQNRQRKAAVRDNQYWDDDETPFNDDDDYDEEEEERQHNEKYAFIQIIVAIQRVKTGLEMNGVTQLVQGIEDLCQQMHDIKEGNIMYDDSEETLNKLASQVIDITSSVLDWIAQVKRREEKADDSKGDVIIQTLKLINKQKQQADVEIGQLGNESAALSQQLSSLEQSEDLTRFSINNNKDLLQTKIEMCNDQESAYKIEKRQLEEQLNTVGLLLEAMEQKGGQFKRVMKTLEGVADYK
;
A
#
# COMPACT_ATOMS: atom_id res chain seq x y z
N MET A 1 69.67 37.72 -61.13
CA MET A 1 69.87 38.94 -60.34
C MET A 1 70.57 38.53 -59.07
N GLY A 2 71.89 38.74 -58.94
CA GLY A 2 72.66 38.31 -57.76
C GLY A 2 72.67 39.41 -56.71
N SER A 3 72.37 39.08 -55.46
CA SER A 3 72.52 40.00 -54.33
C SER A 3 74.00 40.18 -54.00
N ASP A 4 74.50 41.42 -54.08
CA ASP A 4 75.85 41.77 -53.62
C ASP A 4 75.97 41.51 -52.11
N LEU A 5 77.10 40.94 -51.66
CA LEU A 5 77.42 40.65 -50.25
C LEU A 5 77.14 41.84 -49.33
N GLU A 6 77.41 43.05 -49.80
CA GLU A 6 77.19 44.27 -49.04
C GLU A 6 75.69 44.59 -48.86
N SER A 7 74.86 44.23 -49.84
CA SER A 7 73.41 44.32 -49.74
C SER A 7 72.83 43.26 -48.79
N THR A 8 73.36 42.04 -48.81
CA THR A 8 72.95 40.95 -47.91
C THR A 8 73.34 41.28 -46.46
N LEU A 9 74.54 41.80 -46.23
CA LEU A 9 74.97 42.28 -44.91
C LEU A 9 74.11 43.45 -44.42
N LYS A 10 73.72 44.36 -45.32
CA LYS A 10 72.81 45.48 -44.98
C LYS A 10 71.41 44.98 -44.61
N GLN A 11 70.88 43.97 -45.31
CA GLN A 11 69.61 43.32 -44.97
C GLN A 11 69.68 42.55 -43.64
N MET A 12 70.77 41.83 -43.38
CA MET A 12 70.97 41.15 -42.09
C MET A 12 71.04 42.13 -40.92
N ARG A 13 71.66 43.30 -41.09
CA ARG A 13 71.65 44.36 -40.06
C ARG A 13 70.28 44.97 -39.80
N GLN A 14 69.26 44.67 -40.61
CA GLN A 14 67.89 45.15 -40.38
C GLN A 14 67.10 44.21 -39.46
N THR A 15 67.53 42.95 -39.28
CA THR A 15 66.89 42.00 -38.38
C THR A 15 67.64 41.93 -37.05
N GLU A 16 66.93 41.71 -35.93
CA GLU A 16 67.58 41.53 -34.62
C GLU A 16 68.53 40.33 -34.61
N PHE A 17 68.10 39.24 -35.25
CA PHE A 17 68.94 38.06 -35.46
C PHE A 17 70.21 38.39 -36.24
N GLY A 18 70.07 39.03 -37.41
CA GLY A 18 71.21 39.32 -38.26
C GLY A 18 72.19 40.30 -37.62
N LYS A 19 71.73 41.27 -36.81
CA LYS A 19 72.61 42.10 -35.96
C LYS A 19 73.41 41.25 -34.96
N SER A 20 72.72 40.42 -34.17
CA SER A 20 73.34 39.57 -33.15
C SER A 20 74.33 38.56 -33.74
N PHE A 21 73.98 37.97 -34.89
CA PHE A 21 74.82 37.02 -35.61
C PHE A 21 76.09 37.69 -36.15
N LEU A 22 75.96 38.87 -36.75
CA LEU A 22 77.09 39.65 -37.27
C LEU A 22 77.98 40.24 -36.16
N GLU A 23 77.47 40.43 -34.95
CA GLU A 23 78.28 40.82 -33.77
C GLU A 23 79.11 39.64 -33.24
N LYS A 24 78.57 38.41 -33.31
CA LYS A 24 79.27 37.20 -32.89
C LYS A 24 80.36 36.76 -33.88
N ILE A 25 80.14 37.03 -35.16
CA ILE A 25 81.12 36.75 -36.23
C ILE A 25 81.90 38.04 -36.49
N GLN A 26 83.08 38.19 -35.87
CA GLN A 26 83.90 39.37 -36.11
C GLN A 26 84.38 39.34 -37.57
N MET A 27 83.82 40.19 -38.42
CA MET A 27 84.17 40.26 -39.85
C MET A 27 85.64 40.64 -40.14
N ASN A 28 86.41 40.99 -39.11
CA ASN A 28 87.85 41.23 -39.17
C ASN A 28 88.68 39.95 -38.92
N ASP A 29 88.03 38.84 -38.58
CA ASP A 29 88.67 37.54 -38.41
C ASP A 29 89.14 36.94 -39.75
N PRO A 30 90.10 36.00 -39.73
CA PRO A 30 90.48 35.23 -40.91
C PRO A 30 89.27 34.55 -41.55
N VAL A 31 89.20 34.54 -42.88
CA VAL A 31 88.09 33.95 -43.65
C VAL A 31 87.76 32.52 -43.19
N GLU A 32 88.77 31.70 -42.88
CA GLU A 32 88.58 30.34 -42.37
C GLU A 32 87.84 30.27 -41.03
N LYS A 33 88.06 31.25 -40.14
CA LYS A 33 87.36 31.33 -38.85
C LYS A 33 85.90 31.74 -39.06
N ILE A 34 85.64 32.72 -39.93
CA ILE A 34 84.29 33.14 -40.32
C ILE A 34 83.50 31.97 -40.93
N ILE A 35 84.11 31.20 -41.85
CA ILE A 35 83.49 30.01 -42.45
C ILE A 35 83.14 28.97 -41.38
N ARG A 36 84.05 28.71 -40.45
CA ARG A 36 83.85 27.74 -39.36
C ARG A 36 82.72 28.17 -38.43
N ASP A 37 82.64 29.44 -38.07
CA ASP A 37 81.60 29.96 -37.18
C ASP A 37 80.21 29.92 -37.85
N ILE A 38 80.13 30.21 -39.15
CA ILE A 38 78.90 30.07 -39.94
C ILE A 38 78.47 28.60 -40.02
N ALA A 39 79.38 27.68 -40.32
CA ALA A 39 79.09 26.25 -40.41
C ALA A 39 78.64 25.68 -39.06
N ASN A 40 79.31 26.04 -37.96
CA ASN A 40 78.92 25.64 -36.61
C ASN A 40 77.52 26.15 -36.25
N PHE A 41 77.21 27.41 -36.60
CA PHE A 41 75.89 27.97 -36.36
C PHE A 41 74.81 27.27 -37.19
N TYR A 42 75.03 27.11 -38.50
CA TYR A 42 74.11 26.40 -39.40
C TYR A 42 73.79 25.01 -38.87
N ASN A 43 74.83 24.21 -38.56
CA ASN A 43 74.65 22.88 -38.00
C ASN A 43 73.91 22.89 -36.66
N SER A 44 74.10 23.93 -35.82
CA SER A 44 73.38 24.05 -34.55
C SER A 44 71.89 24.35 -34.74
N VAL A 45 71.53 25.21 -35.71
CA VAL A 45 70.13 25.55 -35.99
C VAL A 45 69.43 24.39 -36.68
N ASP A 46 70.10 23.76 -37.65
CA ASP A 46 69.60 22.59 -38.37
C ASP A 46 69.34 21.42 -37.41
N ARG A 47 70.31 21.10 -36.53
CA ARG A 47 70.14 20.08 -35.49
C ARG A 47 69.01 20.41 -34.53
N ARG A 48 68.88 21.68 -34.09
CA ARG A 48 67.75 22.10 -33.23
C ARG A 48 66.40 21.96 -33.94
N LEU A 49 66.36 22.19 -35.25
CA LEU A 49 65.16 22.05 -36.07
C LEU A 49 64.78 20.58 -36.20
N GLU A 50 65.75 19.69 -36.45
CA GLU A 50 65.54 18.24 -36.46
C GLU A 50 65.09 17.69 -35.10
N GLU A 51 65.78 18.06 -34.02
CA GLU A 51 65.42 17.69 -32.64
C GLU A 51 64.01 18.18 -32.30
N GLY A 52 63.68 19.43 -32.63
CA GLY A 52 62.36 20.02 -32.42
C GLY A 52 61.26 19.31 -33.22
N VAL A 53 61.51 18.95 -34.48
CA VAL A 53 60.57 18.16 -35.31
C VAL A 53 60.31 16.79 -34.66
N GLN A 54 61.35 16.11 -34.20
CA GLN A 54 61.20 14.79 -33.57
C GLN A 54 60.43 14.87 -32.24
N GLN A 55 60.77 15.84 -31.38
CA GLN A 55 60.07 16.06 -30.11
C GLN A 55 58.60 16.41 -30.33
N PHE A 56 58.31 17.29 -31.29
CA PHE A 56 56.93 17.65 -31.64
C PHE A 56 56.15 16.44 -32.16
N LYS A 57 56.74 15.62 -33.04
CA LYS A 57 56.09 14.39 -33.53
C LYS A 57 55.74 13.43 -32.38
N GLN A 58 56.66 13.21 -31.45
CA GLN A 58 56.41 12.35 -30.28
C GLN A 58 55.32 12.92 -29.36
N ALA A 59 55.33 14.22 -29.10
CA ALA A 59 54.30 14.89 -28.30
C ALA A 59 52.93 14.83 -28.97
N GLN A 60 52.87 15.07 -30.29
CA GLN A 60 51.65 14.99 -31.08
C GLN A 60 51.10 13.56 -31.14
N GLU A 61 51.96 12.55 -31.29
CA GLU A 61 51.55 11.15 -31.26
C GLU A 61 50.97 10.76 -29.91
N LYS A 62 51.63 11.13 -28.80
CA LYS A 62 51.12 10.91 -27.44
C LYS A 62 49.77 11.60 -27.23
N CYS A 63 49.63 12.85 -27.66
CA CYS A 63 48.34 13.55 -27.59
C CYS A 63 47.24 12.83 -28.38
N ASN A 64 47.53 12.43 -29.61
CA ASN A 64 46.57 11.72 -30.46
C ASN A 64 46.13 10.39 -29.85
N GLN A 65 47.04 9.68 -29.17
CA GLN A 65 46.72 8.47 -28.41
C GLN A 65 45.78 8.78 -27.26
N GLU A 66 46.10 9.76 -26.41
CA GLU A 66 45.23 10.17 -25.29
C GLU A 66 43.83 10.62 -25.77
N ILE A 67 43.75 11.42 -26.84
CA ILE A 67 42.48 11.83 -27.46
C ILE A 67 41.68 10.62 -27.95
N LYS A 68 42.34 9.65 -28.58
CA LYS A 68 41.70 8.44 -29.09
C LYS A 68 41.14 7.60 -27.94
N GLU A 69 41.90 7.42 -26.86
CA GLU A 69 41.47 6.72 -25.65
C GLU A 69 40.26 7.40 -25.00
N LEU A 70 40.29 8.74 -24.87
CA LEU A 70 39.16 9.51 -24.32
C LEU A 70 37.91 9.39 -25.20
N LYS A 71 38.04 9.37 -26.53
CA LYS A 71 36.90 9.12 -27.44
C LYS A 71 36.34 7.71 -27.28
N THR A 72 37.20 6.70 -27.18
CA THR A 72 36.77 5.31 -26.92
C THR A 72 36.06 5.20 -25.58
N ASN A 73 36.57 5.85 -24.53
CA ASN A 73 35.94 5.90 -23.22
C ASN A 73 34.57 6.59 -23.27
N ASP A 74 34.43 7.69 -24.04
CA ASP A 74 33.14 8.37 -24.24
C ASP A 74 32.11 7.43 -24.88
N GLU A 75 32.51 6.68 -25.93
CA GLU A 75 31.64 5.70 -26.56
C GLU A 75 31.20 4.59 -25.60
N GLU A 76 32.13 4.07 -24.78
CA GLU A 76 31.83 3.04 -23.78
C GLU A 76 30.87 3.54 -22.71
N LEU A 77 31.11 4.74 -22.16
CA LEU A 77 30.24 5.37 -21.18
C LEU A 77 28.83 5.65 -21.75
N ASN A 78 28.74 6.10 -23.01
CA ASN A 78 27.45 6.30 -23.68
C ASN A 78 26.71 4.98 -23.97
N ARG A 79 27.42 3.86 -24.18
CA ARG A 79 26.79 2.54 -24.26
C ARG A 79 26.26 2.11 -22.90
N LYS A 80 27.07 2.20 -21.85
CA LYS A 80 26.67 1.91 -20.46
C LYS A 80 25.44 2.72 -20.05
N LEU A 81 25.42 4.02 -20.36
CA LEU A 81 24.28 4.90 -20.05
C LEU A 81 22.99 4.42 -20.73
N ARG A 82 23.06 4.06 -22.02
CA ARG A 82 21.92 3.53 -22.76
C ARG A 82 21.42 2.21 -22.17
N ASP A 83 22.32 1.31 -21.81
CA ASP A 83 21.96 0.01 -21.23
C ASP A 83 21.27 0.16 -19.86
N ILE A 84 21.76 1.10 -19.03
CA ILE A 84 21.12 1.46 -17.76
C ILE A 84 19.70 1.99 -18.00
N GLN A 85 19.54 2.93 -18.93
CA GLN A 85 18.24 3.53 -19.25
C GLN A 85 17.24 2.51 -19.80
N ILE A 86 17.68 1.60 -20.68
CA ILE A 86 16.85 0.50 -21.21
C ILE A 86 16.43 -0.42 -20.06
N THR A 87 17.35 -0.77 -19.16
CA THR A 87 17.06 -1.64 -18.03
C THR A 87 16.06 -1.01 -17.06
N ARG A 88 16.22 0.29 -16.76
CA ARG A 88 15.29 1.07 -15.94
C ARG A 88 13.90 1.13 -16.59
N ALA A 89 13.83 1.46 -17.88
CA ALA A 89 12.58 1.53 -18.63
C ALA A 89 11.85 0.17 -18.71
N ARG A 90 12.56 -0.96 -18.69
CA ARG A 90 11.94 -2.29 -18.63
C ARG A 90 11.42 -2.66 -17.24
N LYS A 91 12.06 -2.17 -16.18
CA LYS A 91 11.69 -2.46 -14.79
C LYS A 91 10.58 -1.54 -14.26
N GLN A 92 10.52 -0.29 -14.72
CA GLN A 92 9.56 0.70 -14.25
C GLN A 92 8.08 0.24 -14.40
N PRO A 93 7.61 -0.24 -15.57
CA PRO A 93 6.20 -0.64 -15.72
C PRO A 93 5.82 -1.81 -14.83
N ARG A 94 6.77 -2.73 -14.57
CA ARG A 94 6.56 -3.85 -13.64
C ARG A 94 6.41 -3.34 -12.21
N TYR A 95 7.27 -2.42 -11.78
CA TYR A 95 7.17 -1.79 -10.47
C TYR A 95 5.83 -1.07 -10.29
N ASP A 96 5.43 -0.24 -11.26
CA ASP A 96 4.17 0.51 -11.22
C ASP A 96 2.95 -0.43 -11.16
N LEU A 97 2.98 -1.53 -11.92
CA LEU A 97 1.93 -2.56 -11.89
C LEU A 97 1.83 -3.24 -10.51
N ILE A 98 2.95 -3.54 -9.88
CA ILE A 98 2.98 -4.15 -8.54
C ILE A 98 2.42 -3.18 -7.51
N ILE A 99 2.82 -1.92 -7.56
CA ILE A 99 2.27 -0.87 -6.68
C ILE A 99 0.77 -0.73 -6.87
N HIS A 100 0.28 -0.71 -8.11
CA HIS A 100 -1.15 -0.66 -8.40
C HIS A 100 -1.89 -1.87 -7.83
N ARG A 101 -1.38 -3.10 -8.06
CA ARG A 101 -1.95 -4.33 -7.49
C ARG A 101 -1.93 -4.34 -5.97
N PHE A 102 -0.86 -3.86 -5.35
CA PHE A 102 -0.72 -3.74 -3.90
C PHE A 102 -1.81 -2.84 -3.31
N HIS A 103 -2.05 -1.66 -3.90
CA HIS A 103 -3.13 -0.76 -3.49
C HIS A 103 -4.51 -1.40 -3.67
N GLN A 104 -4.77 -2.05 -4.81
CA GLN A 104 -6.03 -2.75 -5.05
C GLN A 104 -6.28 -3.86 -4.01
N LYS A 105 -5.25 -4.65 -3.69
CA LYS A 105 -5.33 -5.73 -2.71
C LYS A 105 -5.57 -5.20 -1.30
N ASN A 106 -4.88 -4.13 -0.89
CA ASN A 106 -5.14 -3.46 0.38
C ASN A 106 -6.57 -2.92 0.49
N LYS A 107 -7.10 -2.32 -0.59
CA LYS A 107 -8.48 -1.85 -0.62
C LYS A 107 -9.48 -3.01 -0.44
N MET A 108 -9.27 -4.13 -1.15
CA MET A 108 -10.10 -5.32 -0.96
C MET A 108 -9.97 -5.90 0.45
N ARG A 109 -8.78 -5.86 1.04
CA ARG A 109 -8.52 -6.32 2.41
C ARG A 109 -9.28 -5.48 3.45
N GLN A 110 -9.33 -4.16 3.26
CA GLN A 110 -10.13 -3.25 4.07
C GLN A 110 -11.63 -3.49 3.90
N GLU A 111 -12.11 -3.71 2.68
CA GLU A 111 -13.53 -4.03 2.44
C GLU A 111 -13.93 -5.32 3.18
N LEU A 112 -13.06 -6.34 3.21
CA LEU A 112 -13.29 -7.56 3.99
C LEU A 112 -13.34 -7.31 5.50
N ASP A 113 -12.55 -6.37 6.04
CA ASP A 113 -12.68 -5.96 7.45
C ASP A 113 -14.04 -5.34 7.74
N HIS A 114 -14.51 -4.44 6.88
CA HIS A 114 -15.83 -3.81 7.04
C HIS A 114 -16.95 -4.84 6.95
N GLN A 115 -16.85 -5.81 6.02
CA GLN A 115 -17.81 -6.90 5.92
C GLN A 115 -17.81 -7.78 7.17
N GLU A 116 -16.63 -8.12 7.71
CA GLU A 116 -16.52 -8.88 8.96
C GLU A 116 -17.23 -8.16 10.11
N THR A 117 -16.96 -6.86 10.31
CA THR A 117 -17.62 -6.05 11.35
C THR A 117 -19.14 -6.08 11.18
N ARG A 118 -19.65 -5.88 9.96
CA ARG A 118 -21.09 -5.92 9.69
C ARG A 118 -21.73 -7.28 10.01
N TYR A 119 -21.05 -8.39 9.71
CA TYR A 119 -21.58 -9.72 10.03
C TYR A 119 -21.50 -10.03 11.53
N ILE A 120 -20.51 -9.50 12.26
CA ILE A 120 -20.45 -9.59 13.72
C ILE A 120 -21.62 -8.81 14.33
N GLU A 121 -21.82 -7.56 13.93
CA GLU A 121 -22.95 -6.73 14.38
C GLU A 121 -24.30 -7.38 14.07
N LEU A 122 -24.46 -7.95 12.86
CA LEU A 122 -25.66 -8.68 12.48
C LEU A 122 -25.92 -9.87 13.41
N ARG A 123 -24.87 -10.63 13.74
CA ARG A 123 -24.97 -11.76 14.67
C ARG A 123 -25.41 -11.32 16.06
N GLU A 124 -24.82 -10.24 16.58
CA GLU A 124 -25.16 -9.69 17.89
C GLU A 124 -26.60 -9.17 17.92
N ALA A 125 -27.05 -8.52 16.84
CA ALA A 125 -28.42 -8.05 16.70
C ALA A 125 -29.42 -9.21 16.60
N GLU A 126 -29.13 -10.25 15.81
CA GLU A 126 -29.98 -11.44 15.69
C GLU A 126 -30.08 -12.18 17.02
N GLN A 127 -28.96 -12.39 17.72
CA GLN A 127 -28.96 -13.04 19.04
C GLN A 127 -29.76 -12.23 20.07
N SER A 128 -29.62 -10.91 20.06
CA SER A 128 -30.34 -10.02 20.97
C SER A 128 -31.85 -10.06 20.71
N PHE A 129 -32.24 -10.06 19.44
CA PHE A 129 -33.65 -10.19 19.02
C PHE A 129 -34.23 -11.56 19.39
N PHE A 130 -33.48 -12.64 19.18
CA PHE A 130 -33.87 -13.99 19.58
C PHE A 130 -34.09 -14.08 21.10
N ASN A 131 -33.14 -13.59 21.90
CA ASN A 131 -33.24 -13.58 23.36
C ASN A 131 -34.43 -12.75 23.85
N TYR A 132 -34.71 -11.61 23.21
CA TYR A 132 -35.89 -10.80 23.52
C TYR A 132 -37.20 -11.58 23.28
N ASN A 133 -37.33 -12.24 22.12
CA ASN A 133 -38.52 -13.03 21.82
C ASN A 133 -38.70 -14.20 22.79
N GLN A 134 -37.62 -14.90 23.14
CA GLN A 134 -37.66 -15.98 24.12
C GLN A 134 -38.14 -15.51 25.50
N ASP A 135 -37.64 -14.35 25.97
CA ASP A 135 -38.06 -13.73 27.23
C ASP A 135 -39.55 -13.32 27.22
N GLN A 136 -40.06 -12.79 26.10
CA GLN A 136 -41.49 -12.49 25.97
C GLN A 136 -42.34 -13.76 26.01
N LEU A 137 -41.93 -14.82 25.32
CA LEU A 137 -42.63 -16.10 25.32
C LEU A 137 -42.58 -16.78 26.71
N ASP A 138 -41.49 -16.65 27.46
CA ASP A 138 -41.41 -17.15 28.85
C ASP A 138 -42.34 -16.39 29.79
N LYS A 139 -42.37 -15.05 29.71
CA LYS A 139 -43.31 -14.22 30.48
C LYS A 139 -44.76 -14.59 30.17
N ALA A 140 -45.08 -14.81 28.90
CA ALA A 140 -46.40 -15.28 28.47
C ALA A 140 -46.80 -16.59 29.14
N MET A 141 -45.89 -17.56 29.09
CA MET A 141 -46.10 -18.91 29.59
C MET A 141 -46.38 -18.92 31.09
N VAL A 142 -45.64 -18.12 31.88
CA VAL A 142 -45.85 -17.99 33.33
C VAL A 142 -47.28 -17.53 33.64
N VAL A 143 -47.77 -16.51 32.94
CA VAL A 143 -49.11 -15.98 33.19
C VAL A 143 -50.20 -16.96 32.75
N ILE A 144 -50.04 -17.62 31.61
CA ILE A 144 -51.02 -18.61 31.12
C ILE A 144 -51.09 -19.82 32.07
N VAL A 145 -49.95 -20.27 32.60
CA VAL A 145 -49.91 -21.32 33.63
C VAL A 145 -50.62 -20.86 34.91
N GLU A 146 -50.42 -19.61 35.33
CA GLU A 146 -51.11 -19.04 36.50
C GLU A 146 -52.64 -19.04 36.30
N ILE A 147 -53.12 -18.59 35.14
CA ILE A 147 -54.56 -18.60 34.79
C ILE A 147 -55.09 -20.04 34.85
N ARG A 148 -54.44 -20.98 34.15
CA ARG A 148 -54.86 -22.39 34.12
C ARG A 148 -54.94 -22.99 35.52
N ASN A 149 -53.94 -22.74 36.37
CA ASN A 149 -53.91 -23.28 37.74
C ASN A 149 -55.04 -22.71 38.61
N LYS A 150 -55.38 -21.42 38.45
CA LYS A 150 -56.53 -20.82 39.14
C LYS A 150 -57.85 -21.47 38.72
N PHE A 151 -58.04 -21.76 37.44
CA PHE A 151 -59.26 -22.46 36.97
C PHE A 151 -59.32 -23.93 37.40
N ILE A 152 -58.19 -24.64 37.41
CA ILE A 152 -58.11 -26.00 37.98
C ILE A 152 -58.49 -25.98 39.46
N ALA A 153 -57.95 -25.03 40.23
CA ALA A 153 -58.28 -24.88 41.65
C ALA A 153 -59.77 -24.56 41.86
N TYR A 154 -60.34 -23.65 41.07
CA TYR A 154 -61.77 -23.32 41.08
C TYR A 154 -62.65 -24.57 40.85
N LEU A 155 -62.39 -25.35 39.79
CA LEU A 155 -63.10 -26.60 39.52
C LEU A 155 -62.92 -27.62 40.65
N SER A 156 -61.72 -27.76 41.19
CA SER A 156 -61.42 -28.69 42.29
C SER A 156 -62.20 -28.33 43.56
N GLN A 157 -62.27 -27.04 43.91
CA GLN A 157 -63.06 -26.56 45.03
C GLN A 157 -64.56 -26.81 44.81
N ARG A 158 -65.07 -26.64 43.57
CA ARG A 158 -66.47 -26.95 43.24
C ARG A 158 -66.78 -28.44 43.28
N GLN A 159 -65.93 -29.30 42.74
CA GLN A 159 -66.10 -30.76 42.84
C GLN A 159 -66.10 -31.23 44.30
N ASN A 160 -65.23 -30.66 45.14
CA ASN A 160 -65.22 -30.96 46.58
C ASN A 160 -66.50 -30.48 47.27
N ARG A 161 -67.07 -29.33 46.88
CA ARG A 161 -68.38 -28.86 47.37
C ARG A 161 -69.51 -29.80 46.95
N GLN A 162 -69.58 -30.20 45.70
CA GLN A 162 -70.58 -31.17 45.21
C GLN A 162 -70.46 -32.53 45.89
N ARG A 163 -69.22 -33.01 46.13
CA ARG A 163 -68.98 -34.24 46.90
C ARG A 163 -69.42 -34.09 48.35
N LYS A 164 -69.11 -32.98 49.01
CA LYS A 164 -69.57 -32.71 50.39
C LYS A 164 -71.10 -32.61 50.45
N ALA A 165 -71.72 -31.91 49.51
CA ALA A 165 -73.18 -31.83 49.40
C ALA A 165 -73.82 -33.21 49.17
N ALA A 166 -73.29 -34.02 48.26
CA ALA A 166 -73.76 -35.39 48.01
C ALA A 166 -73.54 -36.34 49.19
N VAL A 167 -72.44 -36.18 49.95
CA VAL A 167 -72.20 -36.92 51.20
C VAL A 167 -73.16 -36.48 52.30
N ARG A 168 -73.48 -35.18 52.39
CA ARG A 168 -74.49 -34.63 53.32
C ARG A 168 -75.89 -35.12 52.97
N ASP A 169 -76.27 -35.13 51.69
CA ASP A 169 -77.55 -35.66 51.20
C ASP A 169 -77.70 -37.16 51.50
N ASN A 170 -76.61 -37.93 51.43
CA ASN A 170 -76.58 -39.33 51.84
C ASN A 170 -76.57 -39.54 53.37
N GLN A 171 -76.28 -38.51 54.17
CA GLN A 171 -76.29 -38.58 55.64
C GLN A 171 -77.66 -38.25 56.25
N TYR A 172 -78.61 -37.75 55.48
CA TYR A 172 -79.97 -37.44 55.97
C TYR A 172 -80.87 -38.67 56.16
N TRP A 173 -80.38 -39.88 55.89
CA TRP A 173 -81.16 -41.12 55.96
C TRP A 173 -80.75 -42.07 57.09
N ASP A 174 -79.63 -41.84 57.77
CA ASP A 174 -79.19 -42.66 58.91
C ASP A 174 -79.02 -41.78 60.16
N ASP A 175 -79.93 -42.02 61.12
CA ASP A 175 -79.99 -41.61 62.52
C ASP A 175 -80.83 -40.37 62.90
N ASP A 176 -81.86 -40.69 63.70
CA ASP A 176 -82.73 -39.85 64.50
C ASP A 176 -81.96 -38.98 65.54
N GLU A 177 -82.57 -37.84 65.88
CA GLU A 177 -82.34 -36.97 67.06
C GLU A 177 -81.01 -36.17 67.15
N THR A 178 -81.08 -34.86 66.91
CA THR A 178 -81.09 -33.83 67.98
C THR A 178 -81.38 -32.41 67.44
N PRO A 179 -82.04 -31.53 68.23
CA PRO A 179 -82.57 -30.25 67.77
C PRO A 179 -81.64 -29.06 68.12
N PHE A 180 -81.59 -28.05 67.22
CA PHE A 180 -80.95 -26.73 67.37
C PHE A 180 -79.44 -26.71 67.69
N ASN A 181 -78.66 -26.27 66.70
CA ASN A 181 -77.52 -25.39 66.95
C ASN A 181 -77.79 -24.09 66.19
N ASP A 182 -77.91 -23.01 66.97
CA ASP A 182 -77.85 -21.63 66.51
C ASP A 182 -76.40 -21.34 66.10
N ASP A 183 -76.10 -21.31 64.80
CA ASP A 183 -74.84 -20.82 64.26
C ASP A 183 -75.15 -19.75 63.20
N ASP A 184 -75.32 -18.50 63.65
CA ASP A 184 -75.28 -17.28 62.83
C ASP A 184 -73.88 -17.05 62.19
N ASP A 185 -72.94 -17.99 62.33
CA ASP A 185 -71.63 -18.02 61.66
C ASP A 185 -71.71 -18.45 60.17
N TYR A 186 -72.90 -18.86 59.70
CA TYR A 186 -73.08 -19.37 58.34
C TYR A 186 -73.02 -18.29 57.25
N ASP A 187 -73.45 -17.05 57.55
CA ASP A 187 -73.56 -15.99 56.55
C ASP A 187 -72.23 -15.24 56.32
N GLU A 188 -71.40 -15.04 57.36
CA GLU A 188 -70.09 -14.37 57.20
C GLU A 188 -69.09 -15.23 56.40
N GLU A 189 -69.06 -16.56 56.61
CA GLU A 189 -68.22 -17.43 55.79
C GLU A 189 -68.72 -17.53 54.33
N GLU A 190 -70.03 -17.54 54.08
CA GLU A 190 -70.59 -17.60 52.71
C GLU A 190 -70.32 -16.29 51.95
N GLU A 191 -70.47 -15.13 52.60
CA GLU A 191 -70.17 -13.81 52.03
C GLU A 191 -68.66 -13.59 51.80
N GLU A 192 -67.80 -13.98 52.75
CA GLU A 192 -66.34 -13.90 52.60
C GLU A 192 -65.86 -14.88 51.50
N ARG A 193 -66.51 -16.04 51.34
CA ARG A 193 -66.28 -17.01 50.25
C ARG A 193 -66.71 -16.47 48.88
N GLN A 194 -67.88 -15.85 48.77
CA GLN A 194 -68.34 -15.22 47.52
C GLN A 194 -67.46 -14.03 47.13
N HIS A 195 -67.02 -13.25 48.11
CA HIS A 195 -66.08 -12.14 47.92
C HIS A 195 -64.71 -12.64 47.42
N ASN A 196 -64.18 -13.72 48.00
CA ASN A 196 -62.93 -14.35 47.57
C ASN A 196 -63.01 -14.96 46.15
N GLU A 197 -64.15 -15.54 45.77
CA GLU A 197 -64.37 -16.01 44.39
C GLU A 197 -64.43 -14.84 43.39
N LYS A 198 -65.17 -13.76 43.69
CA LYS A 198 -65.24 -12.56 42.83
C LYS A 198 -63.86 -11.91 42.64
N TYR A 199 -63.06 -11.81 43.70
CA TYR A 199 -61.69 -11.29 43.63
C TYR A 199 -60.76 -12.16 42.78
N ALA A 200 -60.93 -13.49 42.82
CA ALA A 200 -60.14 -14.41 41.99
C ALA A 200 -60.39 -14.18 40.48
N PHE A 201 -61.63 -13.92 40.06
CA PHE A 201 -61.96 -13.62 38.66
C PHE A 201 -61.37 -12.28 38.18
N ILE A 202 -61.42 -11.23 39.00
CA ILE A 202 -60.82 -9.93 38.66
C ILE A 202 -59.30 -10.04 38.51
N GLN A 203 -58.63 -10.81 39.40
CA GLN A 203 -57.18 -11.04 39.28
C GLN A 203 -56.80 -11.83 38.02
N ILE A 204 -57.67 -12.73 37.55
CA ILE A 204 -57.48 -13.47 36.29
C ILE A 204 -57.59 -12.51 35.10
N ILE A 205 -58.59 -11.62 35.08
CA ILE A 205 -58.77 -10.62 34.01
C ILE A 205 -57.58 -9.65 33.94
N VAL A 206 -57.08 -9.17 35.09
CA VAL A 206 -55.89 -8.30 35.15
C VAL A 206 -54.63 -9.02 34.65
N ALA A 207 -54.48 -10.32 34.93
CA ALA A 207 -53.37 -11.12 34.44
C ALA A 207 -53.42 -11.29 32.91
N ILE A 208 -54.60 -11.54 32.34
CA ILE A 208 -54.85 -11.63 30.89
C ILE A 208 -54.48 -10.32 30.18
N GLN A 209 -54.87 -9.17 30.74
CA GLN A 209 -54.57 -7.86 30.15
C GLN A 209 -53.07 -7.54 30.11
N ARG A 210 -52.28 -8.00 31.10
CA ARG A 210 -50.82 -7.84 31.12
C ARG A 210 -50.10 -8.62 30.01
N VAL A 211 -50.62 -9.79 29.64
CA VAL A 211 -50.09 -10.63 28.55
C VAL A 211 -50.35 -9.99 27.20
N LYS A 212 -51.54 -9.39 27.03
CA LYS A 212 -51.98 -8.70 25.80
C LYS A 212 -51.11 -7.50 25.45
N THR A 213 -50.61 -6.77 26.47
CA THR A 213 -49.69 -5.63 26.27
C THR A 213 -48.23 -6.02 26.00
N GLY A 214 -47.82 -7.27 26.31
CA GLY A 214 -46.44 -7.73 26.14
C GLY A 214 -46.18 -8.54 24.86
N LEU A 215 -47.23 -9.09 24.24
CA LEU A 215 -47.12 -10.00 23.10
C LEU A 215 -47.93 -9.47 21.91
N GLU A 216 -47.31 -8.67 21.05
CA GLU A 216 -47.83 -8.34 19.72
C GLU A 216 -47.70 -9.53 18.75
N MET A 217 -48.10 -10.73 19.17
CA MET A 217 -48.18 -11.90 18.31
C MET A 217 -49.66 -12.19 18.01
N ASN A 218 -50.03 -12.08 16.73
CA ASN A 218 -51.43 -12.20 16.25
C ASN A 218 -52.15 -13.47 16.73
N GLY A 219 -51.43 -14.58 16.95
CA GLY A 219 -52.01 -15.84 17.46
C GLY A 219 -52.27 -15.86 18.96
N VAL A 220 -51.36 -15.31 19.77
CA VAL A 220 -51.52 -15.24 21.24
C VAL A 220 -52.61 -14.24 21.60
N THR A 221 -52.67 -13.11 20.90
CA THR A 221 -53.64 -12.05 21.16
C THR A 221 -55.08 -12.53 20.98
N GLN A 222 -55.36 -13.33 19.94
CA GLN A 222 -56.70 -13.90 19.70
C GLN A 222 -57.09 -14.97 20.73
N LEU A 223 -56.14 -15.79 21.15
CA LEU A 223 -56.40 -16.83 22.16
C LEU A 223 -56.57 -16.23 23.57
N VAL A 224 -55.78 -15.20 23.90
CA VAL A 224 -55.90 -14.42 25.13
C VAL A 224 -57.24 -13.66 25.15
N GLN A 225 -57.70 -13.13 24.02
CA GLN A 225 -59.05 -12.54 23.88
C GLN A 225 -60.14 -13.59 24.13
N GLY A 226 -60.02 -14.80 23.58
CA GLY A 226 -60.98 -15.88 23.84
C GLY A 226 -61.06 -16.28 25.32
N ILE A 227 -59.94 -16.26 26.04
CA ILE A 227 -59.91 -16.46 27.50
C ILE A 227 -60.58 -15.28 28.21
N GLU A 228 -60.30 -14.04 27.79
CA GLU A 228 -60.91 -12.81 28.33
C GLU A 228 -62.43 -12.85 28.19
N ASP A 229 -62.94 -13.21 27.02
CA ASP A 229 -64.37 -13.29 26.71
C ASP A 229 -65.07 -14.36 27.56
N LEU A 230 -64.44 -15.53 27.74
CA LEU A 230 -64.98 -16.60 28.60
C LEU A 230 -64.96 -16.21 30.08
N CYS A 231 -63.91 -15.54 30.54
CA CYS A 231 -63.83 -15.03 31.92
C CYS A 231 -64.91 -13.97 32.17
N GLN A 232 -65.16 -13.09 31.20
CA GLN A 232 -66.21 -12.08 31.28
C GLN A 232 -67.61 -12.72 31.32
N GLN A 233 -67.88 -13.70 30.46
CA GLN A 233 -69.15 -14.46 30.48
C GLN A 233 -69.38 -15.15 31.83
N MET A 234 -68.34 -15.75 32.42
CA MET A 234 -68.45 -16.35 33.75
C MET A 234 -68.72 -15.31 34.85
N HIS A 235 -68.10 -14.14 34.75
CA HIS A 235 -68.34 -13.02 35.67
C HIS A 235 -69.78 -12.51 35.57
N ASP A 236 -70.31 -12.34 34.35
CA ASP A 236 -71.67 -11.87 34.11
C ASP A 236 -72.74 -12.85 34.61
N ILE A 237 -72.50 -14.16 34.51
CA ILE A 237 -73.36 -15.21 35.11
C ILE A 237 -73.35 -15.10 36.64
N LYS A 238 -72.18 -14.86 37.24
CA LYS A 238 -72.01 -14.75 38.70
C LYS A 238 -72.60 -13.48 39.30
N GLU A 239 -72.56 -12.36 38.58
CA GLU A 239 -73.23 -11.11 38.98
C GLU A 239 -74.76 -11.14 38.75
N GLY A 240 -75.29 -12.23 38.21
CA GLY A 240 -76.73 -12.36 37.90
C GLY A 240 -77.18 -11.52 36.71
N ASN A 241 -76.22 -10.99 35.93
CA ASN A 241 -76.49 -10.22 34.71
C ASN A 241 -77.00 -11.11 33.56
N ILE A 242 -76.70 -12.42 33.63
CA ILE A 242 -77.18 -13.45 32.69
C ILE A 242 -77.69 -14.64 33.50
N MET A 243 -78.94 -15.06 33.27
CA MET A 243 -79.57 -16.20 33.94
C MET A 243 -79.66 -17.41 33.01
N TYR A 244 -79.12 -18.55 33.45
CA TYR A 244 -79.27 -19.85 32.79
C TYR A 244 -80.05 -20.81 33.68
N ASP A 245 -80.89 -21.67 33.09
CA ASP A 245 -81.68 -22.70 33.80
C ASP A 245 -80.79 -23.68 34.60
N ASP A 246 -79.55 -23.91 34.14
CA ASP A 246 -78.50 -24.64 34.88
C ASP A 246 -77.20 -23.83 34.89
N SER A 247 -77.23 -22.72 35.63
CA SER A 247 -76.09 -21.79 35.77
C SER A 247 -74.84 -22.48 36.35
N GLU A 248 -75.03 -23.54 37.15
CA GLU A 248 -73.94 -24.27 37.76
C GLU A 248 -73.16 -25.15 36.77
N GLU A 249 -73.86 -25.92 35.95
CA GLU A 249 -73.26 -26.75 34.90
C GLU A 249 -72.61 -25.87 33.84
N THR A 250 -73.23 -24.73 33.51
CA THR A 250 -72.71 -23.75 32.54
C THR A 250 -71.36 -23.17 32.98
N LEU A 251 -71.22 -22.78 34.25
CA LEU A 251 -69.94 -22.30 34.80
C LEU A 251 -68.84 -23.36 34.81
N ASN A 252 -69.18 -24.64 35.04
CA ASN A 252 -68.20 -25.74 34.96
C ASN A 252 -67.75 -25.98 33.51
N LYS A 253 -68.67 -25.91 32.55
CA LYS A 253 -68.36 -26.02 31.10
C LYS A 253 -67.43 -24.88 30.65
N LEU A 254 -67.71 -23.64 31.04
CA LEU A 254 -66.88 -22.48 30.72
C LEU A 254 -65.48 -22.57 31.36
N ALA A 255 -65.38 -22.97 32.63
CA ALA A 255 -64.09 -23.16 33.30
C ALA A 255 -63.24 -24.26 32.64
N SER A 256 -63.86 -25.38 32.23
CA SER A 256 -63.17 -26.43 31.47
C SER A 256 -62.69 -25.95 30.11
N GLN A 257 -63.51 -25.17 29.39
CA GLN A 257 -63.11 -24.55 28.11
C GLN A 257 -61.89 -23.63 28.27
N VAL A 258 -61.81 -22.86 29.36
CA VAL A 258 -60.63 -22.03 29.64
C VAL A 258 -59.39 -22.89 29.89
N ILE A 259 -59.51 -24.03 30.59
CA ILE A 259 -58.38 -24.96 30.81
C ILE A 259 -57.90 -25.58 29.48
N ASP A 260 -58.82 -25.95 28.60
CA ASP A 260 -58.50 -26.52 27.29
C ASP A 260 -57.81 -25.50 26.38
N ILE A 261 -58.31 -24.26 26.35
CA ILE A 261 -57.73 -23.16 25.57
C ILE A 261 -56.34 -22.82 26.13
N THR A 262 -56.18 -22.64 27.44
CA THR A 262 -54.88 -22.34 28.04
C THR A 262 -53.85 -23.45 27.80
N SER A 263 -54.26 -24.72 27.85
CA SER A 263 -53.38 -25.85 27.53
C SER A 263 -52.96 -25.85 26.06
N SER A 264 -53.90 -25.57 25.14
CA SER A 264 -53.61 -25.43 23.71
C SER A 264 -52.66 -24.26 23.41
N VAL A 265 -52.79 -23.15 24.14
CA VAL A 265 -51.87 -22.00 24.02
C VAL A 265 -50.47 -22.36 24.51
N LEU A 266 -50.34 -23.08 25.63
CA LEU A 266 -49.03 -23.51 26.14
C LEU A 266 -48.32 -24.45 25.16
N ASP A 267 -49.05 -25.40 24.57
CA ASP A 267 -48.51 -26.27 23.53
C ASP A 267 -48.09 -25.49 22.28
N TRP A 268 -48.88 -24.48 21.89
CA TRP A 268 -48.54 -23.59 20.78
C TRP A 268 -47.27 -22.79 21.07
N ILE A 269 -47.13 -22.18 22.26
CA ILE A 269 -45.92 -21.44 22.69
C ILE A 269 -44.70 -22.36 22.63
N ALA A 270 -44.81 -23.59 23.15
CA ALA A 270 -43.72 -24.58 23.13
C ALA A 270 -43.35 -25.03 21.70
N GLN A 271 -44.30 -25.05 20.76
CA GLN A 271 -44.01 -25.30 19.34
C GLN A 271 -43.32 -24.10 18.68
N VAL A 272 -43.76 -22.87 18.97
CA VAL A 272 -43.15 -21.64 18.45
C VAL A 272 -41.71 -21.53 18.91
N LYS A 273 -41.43 -21.70 20.21
CA LYS A 273 -40.06 -21.69 20.75
C LYS A 273 -39.14 -22.66 20.02
N ARG A 274 -39.57 -23.90 19.81
CA ARG A 274 -38.79 -24.93 19.08
C ARG A 274 -38.57 -24.59 17.60
N ARG A 275 -39.49 -23.87 16.96
CA ARG A 275 -39.32 -23.42 15.56
C ARG A 275 -38.35 -22.24 15.48
N GLU A 276 -38.45 -21.30 16.42
CA GLU A 276 -37.56 -20.15 16.51
C GLU A 276 -36.12 -20.58 16.81
N GLU A 277 -35.90 -21.50 17.77
CA GLU A 277 -34.57 -22.07 18.06
C GLU A 277 -33.92 -22.68 16.81
N LYS A 278 -34.66 -23.52 16.07
CA LYS A 278 -34.15 -24.13 14.82
C LYS A 278 -33.86 -23.08 13.74
N ALA A 279 -34.66 -22.02 13.67
CA ALA A 279 -34.46 -20.95 12.71
C ALA A 279 -33.24 -20.09 13.08
N ASP A 280 -33.03 -19.83 14.37
CA ASP A 280 -31.87 -19.12 14.91
C ASP A 280 -30.58 -19.90 14.66
N ASP A 281 -30.55 -21.20 14.99
CA ASP A 281 -29.42 -22.10 14.70
C ASP A 281 -29.04 -22.04 13.21
N SER A 282 -30.03 -22.14 12.32
CA SER A 282 -29.80 -22.11 10.87
C SER A 282 -29.24 -20.76 10.39
N LYS A 283 -29.69 -19.63 10.95
CA LYS A 283 -29.18 -18.30 10.59
C LYS A 283 -27.78 -18.07 11.16
N GLY A 284 -27.56 -18.46 12.41
CA GLY A 284 -26.26 -18.44 13.07
C GLY A 284 -25.22 -19.24 12.30
N ASP A 285 -25.58 -20.42 11.80
CA ASP A 285 -24.70 -21.24 10.97
C ASP A 285 -24.30 -20.54 9.66
N VAL A 286 -25.25 -19.89 8.98
CA VAL A 286 -24.95 -19.12 7.75
C VAL A 286 -23.99 -17.98 8.06
N ILE A 287 -24.23 -17.20 9.11
CA ILE A 287 -23.35 -16.09 9.50
C ILE A 287 -21.95 -16.62 9.86
N ILE A 288 -21.85 -17.71 10.61
CA ILE A 288 -20.57 -18.34 10.98
C ILE A 288 -19.82 -18.83 9.74
N GLN A 289 -20.51 -19.47 8.79
CA GLN A 289 -19.90 -19.92 7.54
C GLN A 289 -19.39 -18.74 6.70
N THR A 290 -20.15 -17.65 6.63
CA THR A 290 -19.75 -16.43 5.93
C THR A 290 -18.54 -15.78 6.60
N LEU A 291 -18.52 -15.66 7.93
CA LEU A 291 -17.36 -15.14 8.68
C LEU A 291 -16.10 -16.00 8.46
N LYS A 292 -16.23 -17.34 8.44
CA LYS A 292 -15.12 -18.25 8.11
C LYS A 292 -14.58 -18.01 6.69
N LEU A 293 -15.48 -17.79 5.72
CA LEU A 293 -15.09 -17.48 4.34
C LEU A 293 -14.37 -16.13 4.25
N ILE A 294 -14.88 -15.09 4.90
CA ILE A 294 -14.24 -13.77 4.97
C ILE A 294 -12.84 -13.88 5.57
N ASN A 295 -12.69 -14.57 6.71
CA ASN A 295 -11.39 -14.75 7.35
C ASN A 295 -10.40 -15.51 6.43
N LYS A 296 -10.85 -16.55 5.72
CA LYS A 296 -10.03 -17.24 4.72
C LYS A 296 -9.58 -16.30 3.59
N GLN A 297 -10.49 -15.45 3.09
CA GLN A 297 -10.17 -14.46 2.05
C GLN A 297 -9.19 -13.40 2.57
N LYS A 298 -9.33 -12.96 3.83
CA LYS A 298 -8.40 -12.04 4.50
C LYS A 298 -6.99 -12.62 4.58
N GLN A 299 -6.86 -13.85 5.06
CA GLN A 299 -5.56 -14.55 5.13
C GLN A 299 -4.90 -14.68 3.75
N GLN A 300 -5.67 -15.02 2.72
CA GLN A 300 -5.16 -15.07 1.36
C GLN A 300 -4.69 -13.69 0.87
N ALA A 301 -5.49 -12.64 1.11
CA ALA A 301 -5.13 -11.28 0.75
C ALA A 301 -3.86 -10.81 1.49
N ASP A 302 -3.70 -11.12 2.77
CA ASP A 302 -2.52 -10.76 3.57
C ASP A 302 -1.23 -11.41 3.01
N VAL A 303 -1.31 -12.68 2.58
CA VAL A 303 -0.19 -13.36 1.92
C VAL A 303 0.16 -12.69 0.59
N GLU A 304 -0.82 -12.40 -0.25
CA GLU A 304 -0.61 -11.74 -1.55
C GLU A 304 -0.06 -10.31 -1.39
N ILE A 305 -0.56 -9.55 -0.41
CA ILE A 305 -0.05 -8.21 -0.05
C ILE A 305 1.41 -8.31 0.41
N GLY A 306 1.75 -9.29 1.25
CA GLY A 306 3.12 -9.52 1.70
C GLY A 306 4.07 -9.87 0.55
N GLN A 307 3.64 -10.71 -0.39
CA GLN A 307 4.40 -11.05 -1.59
C GLN A 307 4.64 -9.83 -2.49
N LEU A 308 3.59 -9.05 -2.76
CA LEU A 308 3.68 -7.83 -3.56
C LEU A 308 4.56 -6.77 -2.88
N GLY A 309 4.50 -6.65 -1.55
CA GLY A 309 5.35 -5.76 -0.76
C GLY A 309 6.83 -6.12 -0.90
N ASN A 310 7.17 -7.41 -0.78
CA ASN A 310 8.54 -7.89 -0.95
C ASN A 310 9.04 -7.68 -2.40
N GLU A 311 8.21 -7.98 -3.40
CA GLU A 311 8.57 -7.77 -4.81
C GLU A 311 8.78 -6.28 -5.14
N SER A 312 7.90 -5.42 -4.60
CA SER A 312 8.01 -3.97 -4.73
C SER A 312 9.29 -3.45 -4.10
N ALA A 313 9.61 -3.87 -2.87
CA ALA A 313 10.83 -3.45 -2.18
C ALA A 313 12.09 -3.85 -2.97
N ALA A 314 12.15 -5.08 -3.47
CA ALA A 314 13.27 -5.57 -4.27
C ALA A 314 13.43 -4.78 -5.58
N LEU A 315 12.33 -4.51 -6.30
CA LEU A 315 12.37 -3.70 -7.53
C LEU A 315 12.71 -2.24 -7.25
N SER A 316 12.21 -1.66 -6.16
CA SER A 316 12.53 -0.29 -5.74
C SER A 316 14.04 -0.12 -5.49
N GLN A 317 14.66 -1.08 -4.81
CA GLN A 317 16.11 -1.08 -4.59
C GLN A 317 16.88 -1.17 -5.91
N GLN A 318 16.45 -2.05 -6.82
CA GLN A 318 17.09 -2.17 -8.14
C GLN A 318 16.95 -0.89 -8.97
N LEU A 319 15.78 -0.24 -8.96
CA LEU A 319 15.55 1.02 -9.66
C LEU A 319 16.40 2.15 -9.07
N SER A 320 16.49 2.24 -7.74
CA SER A 320 17.34 3.23 -7.05
C SER A 320 18.83 3.02 -7.38
N SER A 321 19.29 1.77 -7.41
CA SER A 321 20.67 1.45 -7.82
C SER A 321 20.95 1.83 -9.28
N LEU A 322 19.99 1.59 -10.18
CA LEU A 322 20.10 2.00 -11.59
C LEU A 322 20.13 3.52 -11.74
N GLU A 323 19.35 4.26 -10.95
CA GLU A 323 19.36 5.72 -10.95
C GLU A 323 20.70 6.28 -10.48
N GLN A 324 21.25 5.76 -9.37
CA GLN A 324 22.59 6.16 -8.90
C GLN A 324 23.67 5.85 -9.96
N SER A 325 23.58 4.69 -10.61
CA SER A 325 24.50 4.30 -11.68
C SER A 325 24.36 5.21 -12.91
N GLU A 326 23.14 5.62 -13.24
CA GLU A 326 22.86 6.57 -14.33
C GLU A 326 23.54 7.92 -14.04
N ASP A 327 23.37 8.45 -12.83
CA ASP A 327 23.94 9.74 -12.42
C ASP A 327 25.47 9.72 -12.43
N LEU A 328 26.08 8.67 -11.88
CA LEU A 328 27.53 8.48 -11.90
C LEU A 328 28.08 8.35 -13.33
N THR A 329 27.35 7.66 -14.22
CA THR A 329 27.74 7.52 -15.62
C THR A 329 27.65 8.87 -16.34
N ARG A 330 26.57 9.64 -16.13
CA ARG A 330 26.43 11.00 -16.69
C ARG A 330 27.54 11.94 -16.21
N PHE A 331 27.88 11.90 -14.92
CA PHE A 331 28.99 12.64 -14.37
C PHE A 331 30.32 12.27 -15.05
N SER A 332 30.57 10.97 -15.21
CA SER A 332 31.78 10.46 -15.88
C SER A 332 31.87 10.91 -17.34
N ILE A 333 30.74 10.91 -18.07
CA ILE A 333 30.67 11.41 -19.45
C ILE A 333 31.06 12.90 -19.51
N ASN A 334 30.51 13.71 -18.60
CA ASN A 334 30.81 15.14 -18.58
C ASN A 334 32.29 15.40 -18.28
N ASN A 335 32.85 14.74 -17.26
CA ASN A 335 34.28 14.85 -16.97
C ASN A 335 35.16 14.40 -18.14
N ASN A 336 34.78 13.33 -18.83
CA ASN A 336 35.52 12.83 -19.99
C ASN A 336 35.47 13.82 -21.16
N LYS A 337 34.34 14.51 -21.38
CA LYS A 337 34.20 15.58 -22.36
C LYS A 337 35.07 16.79 -22.03
N ASP A 338 35.05 17.23 -20.78
CA ASP A 338 35.87 18.37 -20.33
C ASP A 338 37.37 18.06 -20.47
N LEU A 339 37.77 16.84 -20.11
CA LEU A 339 39.14 16.36 -20.27
C LEU A 339 39.54 16.27 -21.74
N LEU A 340 38.67 15.74 -22.60
CA LEU A 340 38.89 15.67 -24.04
C LEU A 340 39.07 17.06 -24.65
N GLN A 341 38.20 18.01 -24.29
CA GLN A 341 38.30 19.40 -24.75
C GLN A 341 39.62 20.04 -24.32
N THR A 342 39.96 19.91 -23.03
CA THR A 342 41.24 20.42 -22.48
C THR A 342 42.43 19.83 -23.23
N LYS A 343 42.42 18.53 -23.52
CA LYS A 343 43.51 17.86 -24.26
C LYS A 343 43.61 18.37 -25.70
N ILE A 344 42.49 18.55 -26.39
CA ILE A 344 42.50 19.12 -27.75
C ILE A 344 43.10 20.53 -27.73
N GLU A 345 42.70 21.38 -26.78
CA GLU A 345 43.23 22.74 -26.63
C GLU A 345 44.74 22.74 -26.37
N MET A 346 45.22 21.93 -25.42
CA MET A 346 46.65 21.80 -25.14
C MET A 346 47.46 21.39 -26.37
N CYS A 347 46.92 20.52 -27.22
CA CYS A 347 47.63 20.06 -28.41
C CYS A 347 47.63 21.10 -29.54
N ASN A 348 46.55 21.88 -29.66
CA ASN A 348 46.51 23.02 -30.56
C ASN A 348 47.52 24.10 -30.12
N ASP A 349 47.64 24.36 -28.82
CA ASP A 349 48.60 25.31 -28.26
C ASP A 349 50.05 24.86 -28.49
N GLN A 350 50.34 23.56 -28.27
CA GLN A 350 51.65 22.97 -28.56
C GLN A 350 52.00 23.05 -30.06
N GLU A 351 51.04 22.76 -30.95
CA GLU A 351 51.22 22.90 -32.40
C GLU A 351 51.47 24.34 -32.81
N SER A 352 50.74 25.30 -32.22
CA SER A 352 50.95 26.73 -32.45
C SER A 352 52.36 27.17 -32.03
N ALA A 353 52.79 26.79 -30.82
CA ALA A 353 54.11 27.09 -30.29
C ALA A 353 55.23 26.53 -31.18
N TYR A 354 55.11 25.26 -31.59
CA TYR A 354 56.06 24.62 -32.49
C TYR A 354 56.11 25.29 -33.87
N LYS A 355 54.97 25.68 -34.46
CA LYS A 355 54.95 26.41 -35.74
C LYS A 355 55.67 27.75 -35.66
N ILE A 356 55.56 28.46 -34.54
CA ILE A 356 56.27 29.72 -34.31
C ILE A 356 57.77 29.47 -34.21
N GLU A 357 58.21 28.54 -33.35
CA GLU A 357 59.63 28.22 -33.18
C GLU A 357 60.26 27.72 -34.48
N LYS A 358 59.58 26.82 -35.19
CA LYS A 358 60.01 26.31 -36.49
C LYS A 358 60.22 27.46 -37.49
N ARG A 359 59.25 28.37 -37.61
CA ARG A 359 59.37 29.52 -38.52
C ARG A 359 60.59 30.38 -38.17
N GLN A 360 60.82 30.64 -36.88
CA GLN A 360 61.98 31.42 -36.42
C GLN A 360 63.31 30.73 -36.78
N LEU A 361 63.42 29.41 -36.61
CA LEU A 361 64.62 28.66 -36.96
C LEU A 361 64.82 28.58 -38.50
N GLU A 362 63.75 28.42 -39.28
CA GLU A 362 63.80 28.45 -40.74
C GLU A 362 64.23 29.82 -41.27
N GLU A 363 63.74 30.92 -40.67
CA GLU A 363 64.18 32.29 -40.98
C GLU A 363 65.67 32.49 -40.67
N GLN A 364 66.17 31.95 -39.56
CA GLN A 364 67.59 31.97 -39.22
C GLN A 364 68.43 31.21 -40.25
N LEU A 365 68.02 29.98 -40.63
CA LEU A 365 68.70 29.19 -41.65
C LEU A 365 68.71 29.88 -43.01
N ASN A 366 67.59 30.44 -43.45
CA ASN A 366 67.49 31.15 -44.72
C ASN A 366 68.41 32.40 -44.73
N THR A 367 68.44 33.16 -43.63
CA THR A 367 69.31 34.32 -43.49
C THR A 367 70.79 33.93 -43.60
N VAL A 368 71.18 32.82 -42.98
CA VAL A 368 72.55 32.28 -43.07
C VAL A 368 72.84 31.75 -44.48
N GLY A 369 71.89 31.05 -45.11
CA GLY A 369 72.00 30.56 -46.49
C GLY A 369 72.25 31.69 -47.49
N LEU A 370 71.52 32.81 -47.37
CA LEU A 370 71.73 34.00 -48.21
C LEU A 370 73.13 34.61 -48.01
N LEU A 371 73.65 34.62 -46.78
CA LEU A 371 75.01 35.07 -46.51
C LEU A 371 76.04 34.15 -47.17
N LEU A 372 75.85 32.83 -47.06
CA LEU A 372 76.70 31.82 -47.67
C LEU A 372 76.76 31.96 -49.19
N GLU A 373 75.61 32.10 -49.85
CA GLU A 373 75.52 32.31 -51.30
C GLU A 373 76.22 33.60 -51.73
N ALA A 374 76.04 34.68 -50.97
CA ALA A 374 76.69 35.96 -51.26
C ALA A 374 78.22 35.94 -51.06
N MET A 375 78.70 35.19 -50.06
CA MET A 375 80.13 34.95 -49.84
C MET A 375 80.73 34.06 -50.95
N GLU A 376 80.00 33.07 -51.45
CA GLU A 376 80.42 32.24 -52.58
C GLU A 376 80.62 33.05 -53.86
N GLN A 377 79.71 33.97 -54.16
CA GLN A 377 79.77 34.83 -55.34
C GLN A 377 80.96 35.80 -55.34
N LYS A 378 81.43 36.26 -54.16
CA LYS A 378 82.61 37.13 -54.05
C LYS A 378 83.95 36.40 -53.99
N GLY A 379 83.98 35.09 -53.69
CA GLY A 379 85.23 34.41 -53.34
C GLY A 379 85.57 33.10 -54.05
N GLY A 380 84.63 32.31 -54.58
CA GLY A 380 84.92 30.98 -55.16
C GLY A 380 85.65 29.97 -54.23
N GLN A 381 85.91 30.34 -52.98
CA GLN A 381 86.68 29.61 -51.98
C GLN A 381 85.79 28.76 -51.06
N PHE A 382 84.53 29.15 -50.85
CA PHE A 382 83.63 28.47 -49.91
C PHE A 382 83.31 27.03 -50.34
N LYS A 383 83.00 26.79 -51.62
CA LYS A 383 82.79 25.44 -52.19
C LYS A 383 84.02 24.53 -52.07
N ARG A 384 85.23 25.10 -52.03
CA ARG A 384 86.48 24.36 -51.78
C ARG A 384 86.65 24.02 -50.31
N VAL A 385 86.29 24.93 -49.39
CA VAL A 385 86.40 24.73 -47.94
C VAL A 385 85.29 23.82 -47.39
N MET A 386 84.04 23.93 -47.85
CA MET A 386 82.96 22.99 -47.49
C MET A 386 83.27 21.57 -47.95
N LYS A 387 83.82 21.40 -49.17
CA LYS A 387 84.30 20.09 -49.66
C LYS A 387 85.51 19.55 -48.87
N THR A 388 86.27 20.43 -48.22
CA THR A 388 87.36 20.06 -47.30
C THR A 388 86.82 19.73 -45.90
N LEU A 389 85.75 20.38 -45.45
CA LEU A 389 85.07 20.11 -44.18
C LEU A 389 84.17 18.86 -44.23
N GLU A 390 83.52 18.56 -45.37
CA GLU A 390 82.92 17.24 -45.64
C GLU A 390 83.98 16.13 -45.53
N GLY A 391 85.22 16.39 -45.96
CA GLY A 391 86.36 15.48 -45.76
C GLY A 391 86.94 15.45 -44.34
N VAL A 392 86.55 16.38 -43.45
CA VAL A 392 86.96 16.42 -42.03
C VAL A 392 85.87 15.88 -41.11
N ALA A 393 84.60 15.90 -41.52
CA ALA A 393 83.49 15.26 -40.81
C ALA A 393 83.59 13.72 -40.77
N ASP A 394 84.38 13.11 -41.67
CA ASP A 394 84.74 11.69 -41.64
C ASP A 394 85.95 11.37 -40.71
N TYR A 395 86.46 12.34 -39.94
CA TYR A 395 87.55 12.12 -38.98
C TYR A 395 87.13 12.42 -37.54
N LYS A 396 86.66 11.34 -36.90
CA LYS A 396 86.38 11.09 -35.46
C LYS A 396 85.01 11.46 -34.90
#